data_AF-A0A0M2UZF5-F1
#
_entry.id   AF-A0A0M2UZF5-F1
#
_cell.length_a   1.000
_cell.length_b   1.000
_cell.length_c   1.000
_cell.angle_alpha   90.00
_cell.angle_beta   90.00
_cell.angle_gamma   90.00
#
_symmetry.space_group_name_H-M   'P 1'
#
loop_
_entity.id
_entity.type
_entity.pdbx_description
1 polymer ?
#
loop_
_entity_poly.entity_id
_entity_poly.type
_entity_poly.pdbx_seq_one_letter_code
_entity_poly.pdbx_strand_id
1 'polypeptide(L)'
;MRKIVPMISLCLFLLSVLGCKSFTKKNNTMDTRNSPAEETVSRPKGSGYLSNGPTVVINAGEEGQKTSFLEQFDQLRKDLASSLGKNASIVKELESEKAIKLSLESELEEFGRQAEVTQQLIIENEKVCKKLEESQAPYEKKIRELTFELTKAQIEATKAKQELIRLKIEHLVERDKQKSDISQQ
;
A
#
# COMPACT_ATOMS: atom_id res chain seq x y z
N MET A 1 6.44 -22.86 -18.75
CA MET A 1 5.16 -22.12 -18.84
C MET A 1 5.44 -20.64 -18.65
N ARG A 2 4.73 -19.79 -19.41
CA ARG A 2 5.04 -18.39 -19.68
C ARG A 2 4.81 -17.48 -18.47
N LYS A 3 5.66 -16.45 -18.41
CA LYS A 3 5.75 -15.37 -17.43
C LYS A 3 4.43 -14.57 -17.38
N ILE A 4 3.90 -14.37 -16.18
CA ILE A 4 2.91 -13.33 -15.88
C ILE A 4 3.54 -12.46 -14.79
N VAL A 5 3.18 -11.17 -14.79
CA VAL A 5 3.61 -10.07 -13.90
C VAL A 5 4.75 -9.24 -14.51
N PRO A 6 4.55 -7.91 -14.77
CA PRO A 6 3.87 -6.97 -13.87
C PRO A 6 2.81 -6.07 -14.54
N MET A 7 1.53 -6.29 -14.22
CA MET A 7 0.43 -5.35 -14.56
C MET A 7 0.27 -4.21 -13.54
N ILE A 8 0.88 -4.34 -12.35
CA ILE A 8 0.77 -3.35 -11.27
C ILE A 8 1.63 -2.09 -11.56
N SER A 9 2.76 -2.27 -12.26
CA SER A 9 3.65 -1.15 -12.65
C SER A 9 3.01 -0.24 -13.71
N LEU A 10 2.23 -0.81 -14.63
CA LEU A 10 1.55 -0.05 -15.68
C LEU A 10 0.40 0.82 -15.13
N CYS A 11 -0.29 0.36 -14.09
CA CYS A 11 -1.39 1.10 -13.48
C CYS A 11 -0.91 2.35 -12.72
N LEU A 12 0.27 2.28 -12.08
CA LEU A 12 0.88 3.43 -11.40
C LEU A 12 1.40 4.49 -12.39
N PHE A 13 1.87 4.06 -13.57
CA PHE A 13 2.30 4.97 -14.64
C PHE A 13 1.13 5.71 -15.31
N LEU A 14 -0.01 5.04 -15.48
CA LEU A 14 -1.21 5.68 -16.06
C LEU A 14 -1.83 6.73 -15.12
N LEU A 15 -1.78 6.51 -13.79
CA LEU A 15 -2.26 7.48 -12.81
C LEU A 15 -1.39 8.75 -12.74
N SER A 16 -0.09 8.64 -13.03
CA SER A 16 0.84 9.78 -13.02
C SER A 16 0.81 10.60 -14.32
N VAL A 17 0.36 10.01 -15.45
CA VAL A 17 0.22 10.73 -16.73
C VAL A 17 -1.15 11.44 -16.86
N LEU A 18 -2.19 10.97 -16.16
CA LEU A 18 -3.53 11.58 -16.22
C LEU A 18 -3.73 12.77 -15.26
N GLY A 19 -2.84 12.95 -14.29
CA GLY A 19 -2.87 14.08 -13.32
C GLY A 19 -2.41 15.44 -13.86
N CYS A 20 -1.86 15.51 -15.08
CA CYS A 20 -1.26 16.74 -15.63
C CYS A 20 -2.13 17.50 -16.65
N LYS A 21 -3.45 17.25 -16.70
CA LYS A 21 -4.38 17.98 -17.58
C LYS A 21 -5.59 18.51 -16.83
N SER A 22 -5.38 19.43 -15.90
CA SER A 22 -6.44 20.37 -15.52
C SER A 22 -5.83 21.65 -14.99
N PHE A 23 -5.49 22.57 -15.90
CA PHE A 23 -5.79 24.00 -15.77
C PHE A 23 -5.24 24.73 -17.00
N THR A 24 -6.03 24.84 -18.05
CA THR A 24 -6.08 26.07 -18.85
C THR A 24 -7.41 26.17 -19.57
N LYS A 25 -8.09 27.31 -19.37
CA LYS A 25 -8.64 28.20 -20.43
C LYS A 25 -10.12 28.59 -20.28
N LYS A 26 -10.29 29.93 -20.31
CA LYS A 26 -11.41 30.79 -20.77
C LYS A 26 -12.01 31.66 -19.65
N ASN A 27 -12.25 32.96 -19.82
CA ASN A 27 -12.26 33.82 -21.01
C ASN A 27 -12.08 35.30 -20.58
N ASN A 28 -11.42 36.08 -21.45
CA ASN A 28 -11.50 37.53 -21.44
C ASN A 28 -12.93 37.98 -21.79
N THR A 29 -13.44 38.99 -21.10
CA THR A 29 -14.33 39.98 -21.72
C THR A 29 -14.05 41.33 -21.08
N MET A 30 -13.52 42.21 -21.92
CA MET A 30 -13.35 43.64 -21.71
C MET A 30 -14.73 44.26 -21.85
N ASP A 31 -15.21 44.96 -20.82
CA ASP A 31 -16.31 45.91 -20.99
C ASP A 31 -15.85 47.29 -20.51
N THR A 32 -15.61 48.12 -21.51
CA THR A 32 -15.32 49.54 -21.42
C THR A 32 -16.65 50.25 -21.32
N ARG A 33 -16.95 50.95 -20.23
CA ARG A 33 -17.97 52.01 -20.24
C ARG A 33 -17.51 53.23 -19.45
N ASN A 34 -17.34 54.29 -20.22
CA ASN A 34 -17.11 55.66 -19.80
C ASN A 34 -18.40 56.29 -19.23
N SER A 35 -18.24 57.02 -18.11
CA SER A 35 -18.91 58.29 -17.74
C SER A 35 -20.43 58.30 -17.43
N PRO A 36 -20.96 59.25 -16.63
CA PRO A 36 -20.42 60.59 -16.36
C PRO A 36 -20.25 60.96 -14.87
N ALA A 37 -19.57 62.08 -14.70
CA ALA A 37 -19.33 62.82 -13.47
C ALA A 37 -20.63 63.09 -12.67
N GLU A 38 -20.56 62.84 -11.36
CA GLU A 38 -21.43 63.51 -10.39
C GLU A 38 -20.58 64.05 -9.24
N GLU A 39 -20.48 65.38 -9.27
CA GLU A 39 -20.34 66.30 -8.15
C GLU A 39 -19.39 65.90 -7.01
N THR A 40 -18.14 66.32 -7.19
CA THR A 40 -17.35 66.86 -6.11
C THR A 40 -18.18 67.85 -5.28
N VAL A 41 -18.70 67.39 -4.14
CA VAL A 41 -19.25 68.27 -3.11
C VAL A 41 -18.12 69.16 -2.62
N SER A 42 -18.11 70.36 -3.19
CA SER A 42 -17.15 71.40 -2.89
C SER A 42 -17.27 71.78 -1.41
N ARG A 43 -16.18 71.52 -0.69
CA ARG A 43 -16.00 71.94 0.70
C ARG A 43 -16.17 73.47 0.78
N PRO A 44 -16.90 74.03 1.75
CA PRO A 44 -17.12 75.47 1.82
C PRO A 44 -15.78 76.20 1.92
N LYS A 45 -15.54 77.16 1.03
CA LYS A 45 -14.44 78.14 1.14
C LYS A 45 -14.71 79.06 2.33
N GLY A 46 -14.45 78.56 3.53
CA GLY A 46 -14.33 79.35 4.74
C GLY A 46 -13.01 80.13 4.69
N SER A 47 -13.08 81.35 4.15
CA SER A 47 -12.06 82.38 4.35
C SER A 47 -11.99 82.71 5.83
N GLY A 48 -10.89 82.32 6.48
CA GLY A 48 -10.70 82.46 7.92
C GLY A 48 -9.26 82.16 8.32
N TYR A 49 -8.35 83.07 7.96
CA TYR A 49 -7.08 83.45 8.64
C TYR A 49 -6.18 82.40 9.34
N LEU A 50 -6.31 81.10 9.09
CA LEU A 50 -5.42 80.06 9.65
C LEU A 50 -4.91 79.03 8.62
N SER A 51 -5.23 79.17 7.33
CA SER A 51 -4.92 78.14 6.33
C SER A 51 -3.48 78.15 5.78
N ASN A 52 -2.67 79.14 6.16
CA ASN A 52 -1.26 79.25 5.73
C ASN A 52 -0.29 79.19 6.92
N GLY A 53 -0.63 78.43 7.96
CA GLY A 53 0.40 77.90 8.86
C GLY A 53 1.10 76.74 8.17
N PRO A 54 2.44 76.61 8.21
CA PRO A 54 3.10 75.44 7.68
C PRO A 54 2.50 74.21 8.37
N THR A 55 1.77 73.38 7.63
CA THR A 55 1.41 72.05 8.13
C THR A 55 2.74 71.32 8.23
N VAL A 56 3.27 71.21 9.45
CA VAL A 56 4.53 70.53 9.69
C VAL A 56 4.29 69.06 9.35
N VAL A 57 4.65 68.69 8.12
CA VAL A 57 4.78 67.29 7.73
C VAL A 57 6.02 66.80 8.44
N ILE A 58 5.83 66.28 9.65
CA ILE A 58 6.90 65.62 10.39
C ILE A 58 7.17 64.34 9.59
N ASN A 59 8.19 64.39 8.73
CA ASN A 59 8.62 63.25 7.95
C ASN A 59 9.52 62.40 8.85
N ALA A 60 9.10 61.21 9.23
CA ALA A 60 10.00 60.22 9.81
C ALA A 60 10.40 59.23 8.72
N GLY A 61 11.58 59.42 8.15
CA GLY A 61 12.17 58.50 7.19
C GLY A 61 13.55 58.99 6.79
N GLU A 62 14.49 58.06 6.58
CA GLU A 62 15.79 58.40 5.99
C GLU A 62 15.63 58.75 4.50
N GLU A 63 16.61 59.50 3.97
CA GLU A 63 16.55 60.11 2.64
C GLU A 63 16.21 59.11 1.52
N GLY A 64 14.99 59.20 0.98
CA GLY A 64 14.54 58.41 -0.17
C GLY A 64 13.08 57.92 -0.10
N GLN A 65 12.51 57.77 1.10
CA GLN A 65 11.12 57.38 1.31
C GLN A 65 10.45 58.26 2.36
N LYS A 66 9.98 59.44 1.94
CA LYS A 66 9.23 60.37 2.80
C LYS A 66 7.74 60.04 2.72
N THR A 67 7.28 59.10 3.54
CA THR A 67 5.85 58.86 3.77
C THR A 67 5.40 59.63 5.02
N SER A 68 4.15 60.12 5.02
CA SER A 68 3.58 60.76 6.20
C SER A 68 3.46 59.74 7.35
N PHE A 69 3.64 60.15 8.61
CA PHE A 69 3.37 59.29 9.77
C PHE A 69 1.99 58.61 9.71
N LEU A 70 0.99 59.30 9.16
CA LEU A 70 -0.35 58.75 8.99
C LEU A 70 -0.36 57.58 8.01
N GLU A 71 0.40 57.67 6.92
CA GLU A 71 0.51 56.63 5.90
C GLU A 71 1.30 55.41 6.41
N GLN A 72 2.36 55.64 7.22
CA GLN A 72 3.07 54.56 7.90
C GLN A 72 2.18 53.85 8.92
N PHE A 73 1.35 54.59 9.65
CA PHE A 73 0.40 54.01 10.61
C PHE A 73 -0.68 53.18 9.89
N ASP A 74 -1.21 53.68 8.78
CA ASP A 74 -2.18 52.93 7.96
C ASP A 74 -1.56 51.66 7.36
N GLN A 75 -0.31 51.72 6.91
CA GLN A 75 0.43 50.55 6.43
C GLN A 75 0.67 49.54 7.57
N LEU A 76 1.12 49.98 8.74
CA LEU A 76 1.33 49.14 9.90
C LEU A 76 0.02 48.46 10.35
N ARG A 77 -1.12 49.15 10.29
CA ARG A 77 -2.44 48.56 10.58
C ARG A 77 -2.81 47.48 9.59
N LYS A 78 -2.56 47.69 8.29
CA LYS A 78 -2.80 46.68 7.25
C LYS A 78 -1.90 45.45 7.44
N ASP A 79 -0.63 45.68 7.75
CA ASP A 79 0.34 44.61 7.99
C ASP A 79 -0.01 43.81 9.26
N LEU A 80 -0.46 44.49 10.32
CA LEU A 80 -0.95 43.83 11.53
C LEU A 80 -2.20 42.99 11.25
N ALA A 81 -3.16 43.52 10.50
CA ALA A 81 -4.37 42.77 10.13
C ALA A 81 -4.03 41.54 9.26
N SER A 82 -3.11 41.68 8.31
CA SER A 82 -2.59 40.59 7.49
C SER A 82 -1.88 39.53 8.32
N SER A 83 -1.03 39.95 9.26
CA SER A 83 -0.32 39.07 10.19
C SER A 83 -1.28 38.30 11.09
N LEU A 84 -2.30 38.96 11.64
CA LEU A 84 -3.36 38.31 12.42
C LEU A 84 -4.14 37.28 11.61
N GLY A 85 -4.45 37.58 10.34
CA GLY A 85 -5.08 36.64 9.42
C GLY A 85 -4.22 35.41 9.14
N LYS A 86 -2.92 35.60 8.90
CA LYS A 86 -1.95 34.50 8.74
C LYS A 86 -1.83 33.67 10.00
N ASN A 87 -1.75 34.31 11.17
CA ASN A 87 -1.66 33.61 12.45
C ASN A 87 -2.90 32.75 12.71
N ALA A 88 -4.09 33.25 12.38
CA ALA A 88 -5.32 32.47 12.46
C ALA A 88 -5.33 31.26 11.50
N SER A 89 -4.76 31.38 10.30
CA SER A 89 -4.59 30.25 9.37
C SER A 89 -3.65 29.20 9.95
N ILE A 90 -2.48 29.62 10.43
CA ILE A 90 -1.46 28.74 11.02
C ILE A 90 -2.03 27.99 12.24
N VAL A 91 -2.83 28.65 13.07
CA VAL A 91 -3.49 27.99 14.22
C VAL A 91 -4.44 26.87 13.75
N LYS A 92 -5.24 27.11 12.70
CA LYS A 92 -6.13 26.08 12.14
C LYS A 92 -5.34 24.92 11.51
N GLU A 93 -4.28 25.22 10.78
CA GLU A 93 -3.38 24.22 10.20
C GLU A 93 -2.77 23.36 11.31
N LEU A 94 -2.27 23.98 12.38
CA LEU A 94 -1.70 23.29 13.53
C LEU A 94 -2.73 22.38 14.24
N GLU A 95 -3.96 22.83 14.40
CA GLU A 95 -5.04 22.00 14.95
C GLU A 95 -5.35 20.80 14.05
N SER A 96 -5.36 21.00 12.73
CA SER A 96 -5.58 19.92 11.76
C SER A 96 -4.44 18.90 11.76
N GLU A 97 -3.18 19.35 11.83
CA GLU A 97 -2.02 18.46 11.91
C GLU A 97 -2.02 17.66 13.20
N LYS A 98 -2.41 18.26 14.33
CA LYS A 98 -2.55 17.53 15.60
C LYS A 98 -3.61 16.43 15.49
N ALA A 99 -4.74 16.70 14.85
CA ALA A 99 -5.78 15.69 14.64
C ALA A 99 -5.27 14.54 13.74
N ILE A 100 -4.56 14.87 12.66
CA ILE A 100 -3.94 13.86 11.77
C ILE A 100 -2.92 13.03 12.55
N LYS A 101 -2.06 13.67 13.35
CA LYS A 101 -1.06 12.98 14.17
C LYS A 101 -1.71 11.97 15.12
N LEU A 102 -2.76 12.36 15.83
CA LEU A 102 -3.47 11.46 16.74
C LEU A 102 -4.11 10.28 16.00
N SER A 103 -4.67 10.52 14.81
CA SER A 103 -5.20 9.44 13.95
C SER A 103 -4.11 8.44 13.57
N LEU A 104 -2.95 8.94 13.12
CA LEU A 104 -1.82 8.10 12.73
C LEU A 104 -1.24 7.32 13.91
N GLU A 105 -1.16 7.92 15.10
CA GLU A 105 -0.72 7.23 16.32
C GLU A 105 -1.69 6.09 16.68
N SER A 106 -3.00 6.31 16.57
CA SER A 106 -4.02 5.27 16.79
C SER A 106 -3.94 4.14 15.75
N GLU A 107 -3.76 4.47 14.47
CA GLU A 107 -3.59 3.48 13.40
C GLU A 107 -2.33 2.64 13.62
N LEU A 108 -1.22 3.27 14.03
CA LEU A 108 0.03 2.59 14.32
C LEU A 108 -0.11 1.60 15.49
N GLU A 109 -0.84 1.98 16.55
CA GLU A 109 -1.14 1.08 17.68
C GLU A 109 -2.01 -0.11 17.24
N GLU A 110 -3.00 0.12 16.38
CA GLU A 110 -3.81 -0.94 15.81
C GLU A 110 -2.97 -1.91 14.96
N PHE A 111 -2.11 -1.38 14.08
CA PHE A 111 -1.19 -2.20 13.29
C PHE A 111 -0.23 -2.99 14.17
N GLY A 112 0.25 -2.41 15.27
CA GLY A 112 1.06 -3.10 16.26
C GLY A 112 0.34 -4.32 16.84
N ARG A 113 -0.91 -4.15 17.28
CA ARG A 113 -1.75 -5.25 17.79
C ARG A 113 -2.02 -6.32 16.73
N GLN A 114 -2.31 -5.92 15.49
CA GLN A 114 -2.51 -6.86 14.39
C GLN A 114 -1.24 -7.67 14.08
N ALA A 115 -0.07 -7.04 14.15
CA ALA A 115 1.21 -7.70 13.96
C ALA A 115 1.48 -8.76 15.04
N GLU A 116 1.22 -8.43 16.31
CA GLU A 116 1.35 -9.37 17.42
C GLU A 116 0.43 -10.59 17.27
N VAL A 117 -0.85 -10.37 16.92
CA VAL A 117 -1.81 -11.46 16.66
C VAL A 117 -1.34 -12.32 15.49
N THR A 118 -0.86 -11.71 14.41
CA THR A 118 -0.35 -12.43 13.24
C THR A 118 0.87 -13.28 13.61
N GLN A 119 1.77 -12.76 14.45
CA GLN A 119 2.93 -13.51 14.92
C GLN A 119 2.52 -14.71 15.79
N GLN A 120 1.49 -14.57 16.63
CA GLN A 120 0.95 -15.69 17.39
C GLN A 120 0.36 -16.78 16.47
N LEU A 121 -0.40 -16.38 15.44
CA LEU A 121 -0.95 -17.32 14.45
C LEU A 121 0.13 -18.08 13.69
N ILE A 122 1.24 -17.43 13.34
CA ILE A 122 2.39 -18.10 12.70
C ILE A 122 2.96 -19.18 13.63
N ILE A 123 3.19 -18.85 14.90
CA ILE A 123 3.71 -19.79 15.90
C ILE A 123 2.75 -20.98 16.10
N GLU A 124 1.45 -20.73 16.13
CA GLU A 124 0.44 -21.79 16.23
C GLU A 124 0.41 -22.68 14.99
N ASN A 125 0.53 -22.09 13.81
CA ASN A 125 0.59 -22.83 12.54
C ASN A 125 1.81 -23.77 12.51
N GLU A 126 2.99 -23.26 12.90
CA GLU A 126 4.20 -24.08 13.01
C GLU A 126 4.03 -25.26 13.99
N LYS A 127 3.36 -25.04 15.14
CA LYS A 127 3.05 -26.12 16.09
C LYS A 127 2.12 -27.16 15.50
N VAL A 128 1.10 -26.74 14.74
CA VAL A 128 0.16 -27.65 14.08
C VAL A 128 0.86 -28.45 12.99
N CYS A 129 1.71 -27.82 12.18
CA CYS A 129 2.52 -28.48 11.16
C CYS A 129 3.42 -29.56 11.76
N LYS A 130 4.13 -29.26 12.86
CA LYS A 130 4.94 -30.26 13.57
C LYS A 130 4.11 -31.45 14.07
N LYS A 131 2.95 -31.19 14.68
CA LYS A 131 2.05 -32.27 15.12
C LYS A 131 1.54 -33.12 13.95
N LEU A 132 1.28 -32.50 12.80
CA LEU A 132 0.87 -33.21 11.59
C LEU A 132 1.99 -34.14 11.09
N GLU A 133 3.23 -33.63 11.01
CA GLU A 133 4.40 -34.42 10.62
C GLU A 133 4.64 -35.60 11.59
N GLU A 134 4.60 -35.34 12.89
CA GLU A 134 4.74 -36.37 13.94
C GLU A 134 3.64 -37.43 13.83
N SER A 135 2.41 -37.02 13.51
CA SER A 135 1.29 -37.94 13.30
C SER A 135 1.40 -38.75 12.01
N GLN A 136 1.97 -38.20 10.94
CA GLN A 136 2.08 -38.87 9.64
C GLN A 136 3.23 -39.89 9.59
N ALA A 137 4.36 -39.57 10.23
CA ALA A 137 5.55 -40.43 10.27
C ALA A 137 5.30 -41.91 10.61
N PRO A 138 4.48 -42.28 11.63
CA PRO A 138 4.21 -43.69 11.93
C PRO A 138 3.42 -44.41 10.83
N TYR A 139 2.48 -43.71 10.17
CA TYR A 139 1.71 -44.30 9.07
C TYR A 139 2.58 -44.52 7.85
N GLU A 140 3.45 -43.56 7.49
CA GLU A 140 4.40 -43.74 6.38
C GLU A 140 5.38 -44.88 6.65
N LYS A 141 5.85 -45.02 7.90
CA LYS A 141 6.67 -46.17 8.31
C LYS A 141 5.89 -47.47 8.13
N LYS A 142 4.64 -47.54 8.60
CA LYS A 142 3.82 -48.74 8.51
C LYS A 142 3.49 -49.12 7.06
N ILE A 143 3.21 -48.15 6.20
CA ILE A 143 2.99 -48.37 4.77
C ILE A 143 4.25 -48.98 4.13
N ARG A 144 5.44 -48.47 4.44
CA ARG A 144 6.70 -49.03 3.94
C ARG A 144 6.93 -50.47 4.41
N GLU A 145 6.71 -50.74 5.70
CA GLU A 145 6.81 -52.09 6.26
C GLU A 145 5.85 -53.08 5.57
N LEU A 146 4.57 -52.73 5.46
CA LEU A 146 3.56 -53.58 4.82
C LEU A 146 3.83 -53.78 3.33
N THR A 147 4.32 -52.76 2.64
CA THR A 147 4.72 -52.87 1.22
C THR A 147 5.87 -53.85 1.05
N PHE A 148 6.84 -53.83 1.96
CA PHE A 148 7.95 -54.78 1.97
C PHE A 148 7.47 -56.21 2.24
N GLU A 149 6.64 -56.42 3.26
CA GLU A 149 6.06 -57.73 3.58
C GLU A 149 5.24 -58.30 2.42
N LEU A 150 4.40 -57.46 1.79
CA LEU A 150 3.61 -57.85 0.61
C LEU A 150 4.51 -58.29 -0.54
N THR A 151 5.57 -57.53 -0.82
CA THR A 151 6.54 -57.85 -1.88
C THR A 151 7.24 -59.17 -1.60
N LYS A 152 7.65 -59.41 -0.34
CA LYS A 152 8.25 -60.67 0.09
C LYS A 152 7.29 -61.85 -0.12
N ALA A 153 6.04 -61.71 0.31
CA ALA A 153 5.01 -62.74 0.13
C ALA A 153 4.73 -63.03 -1.34
N GLN A 154 4.71 -62.00 -2.21
CA GLN A 154 4.56 -62.17 -3.66
C GLN A 154 5.74 -62.94 -4.28
N ILE A 155 6.97 -62.65 -3.85
CA ILE A 155 8.16 -63.38 -4.30
C ILE A 155 8.10 -64.84 -3.86
N GLU A 156 7.77 -65.12 -2.61
CA GLU A 156 7.65 -66.49 -2.08
C GLU A 156 6.54 -67.27 -2.81
N ALA A 157 5.38 -66.67 -3.03
CA ALA A 157 4.30 -67.28 -3.81
C ALA A 157 4.73 -67.57 -5.25
N THR A 158 5.52 -66.68 -5.86
CA THR A 158 6.05 -66.89 -7.22
C THR A 158 7.06 -68.04 -7.25
N LYS A 159 7.95 -68.13 -6.26
CA LYS A 159 8.90 -69.24 -6.11
C LYS A 159 8.16 -70.58 -5.94
N ALA A 160 7.15 -70.63 -5.09
CA ALA A 160 6.34 -71.83 -4.89
C ALA A 160 5.63 -72.27 -6.19
N LYS A 161 5.11 -71.31 -6.97
CA LYS A 161 4.54 -71.59 -8.30
C LYS A 161 5.57 -72.15 -9.28
N GLN A 162 6.77 -71.57 -9.32
CA GLN A 162 7.86 -72.05 -10.18
C GLN A 162 8.28 -73.47 -9.80
N GLU A 163 8.39 -73.75 -8.50
CA GLU A 163 8.73 -75.08 -7.99
C GLU A 163 7.66 -76.12 -8.32
N LEU A 164 6.38 -75.76 -8.19
CA LEU A 164 5.27 -76.63 -8.62
C LEU A 164 5.34 -76.95 -10.12
N ILE A 165 5.66 -75.96 -10.96
CA ILE A 165 5.84 -76.18 -12.40
C ILE A 165 7.02 -77.12 -12.66
N ARG A 166 8.15 -76.93 -11.96
CA ARG A 166 9.32 -77.81 -12.05
C ARG A 166 8.96 -79.27 -11.74
N LEU A 167 8.33 -79.51 -10.60
CA LEU A 167 7.88 -80.84 -10.17
C LEU A 167 6.88 -81.45 -11.16
N LYS A 168 6.00 -80.63 -11.74
CA LYS A 168 5.04 -81.10 -12.76
C LYS A 168 5.76 -81.57 -14.03
N ILE A 169 6.77 -80.84 -14.48
CA ILE A 169 7.59 -81.23 -15.64
C ILE A 169 8.34 -82.53 -15.33
N GLU A 170 9.00 -82.62 -14.18
CA GLU A 170 9.74 -83.82 -13.74
C GLU A 170 8.82 -85.05 -13.73
N HIS A 171 7.61 -84.94 -13.16
CA HIS A 171 6.64 -86.03 -13.16
C HIS A 171 6.18 -86.43 -14.57
N LEU A 172 5.99 -85.48 -15.49
CA LEU A 172 5.59 -85.80 -16.87
C LEU A 172 6.70 -86.56 -17.60
N VAL A 173 7.95 -86.09 -17.48
CA VAL A 173 9.12 -86.76 -18.06
C VAL A 173 9.29 -88.18 -17.51
N GLU A 174 9.17 -88.36 -16.20
CA GLU A 174 9.32 -89.69 -15.58
C GLU A 174 8.21 -90.65 -15.99
N ARG A 175 6.97 -90.16 -16.13
CA ARG A 175 5.85 -90.94 -16.64
C ARG A 175 6.06 -91.39 -18.09
N ASP A 176 6.61 -90.51 -18.93
CA ASP A 176 6.87 -90.84 -20.33
C ASP A 176 7.97 -91.91 -20.45
N LYS A 177 9.02 -91.84 -19.62
CA LYS A 177 10.03 -92.90 -19.52
C LYS A 177 9.45 -94.24 -19.09
N GLN A 178 8.63 -94.26 -18.04
CA GLN A 178 7.98 -95.49 -17.57
C GLN A 178 7.08 -96.11 -18.65
N LYS A 179 6.37 -95.29 -19.44
CA LYS A 179 5.56 -95.78 -20.56
C LYS A 179 6.41 -96.38 -21.69
N SER A 180 7.56 -95.78 -22.01
CA SER A 180 8.46 -96.33 -23.02
C SER A 180 9.08 -97.65 -22.60
N ASP A 181 9.45 -97.81 -21.33
CA ASP A 181 10.06 -99.04 -20.81
C ASP A 181 9.07 -100.21 -20.80
N ILE A 182 7.79 -99.95 -20.49
CA ILE A 182 6.71 -100.96 -20.54
C ILE A 182 6.39 -101.39 -21.99
N SER A 183 6.57 -100.50 -22.97
CA SER A 183 6.32 -100.82 -24.39
C SER A 183 7.45 -101.59 -25.08
N GLN A 184 8.60 -101.77 -24.41
CA GLN A 184 9.75 -102.53 -24.93
C GLN A 184 9.90 -103.93 -24.28
N GLN A 185 8.98 -104.33 -23.40
CA GLN A 185 8.80 -105.70 -22.90
C GLN A 185 7.62 -106.37 -23.61
#